data_AF-A0A8H2ZQP3-F1
#
_entry.id   AF-A0A8H2ZQP3-F1
#
_cell.length_a   1.000
_cell.length_b   1.000
_cell.length_c   1.000
_cell.angle_alpha   90.00
_cell.angle_beta   90.00
_cell.angle_gamma   90.00
#
_symmetry.space_group_name_H-M   'P 1'
#
loop_
_entity.id
_entity.type
_entity.pdbx_description
1 polymer ?
#
loop_
_entity_poly.entity_id
_entity_poly.type
_entity_poly.pdbx_seq_one_letter_code
_entity_poly.pdbx_strand_id
1 'polypeptide(L)'
;MSFSKMAVVAGAAFISGVAAHGRVQGIVADGVWYEGYNPSFQYDQVAPVVAGWSDPSDLSNGFISPDAYGTSDIICHLSATNAKGYVNVTAGTEVNLQWTTWPSSHHGPVLDYLAACTGNDCTTVDKTTLKFFKIDGVGLIDDTTIPGTWASDQLIENNSSWSVTIPESLAPGGYVLRHEIIALHSAGQADGAQNYPQCVNLWVSGTGTTTPADSDTTLGTALYTETGAGISVDIYASIASYAVPGPTQWASATASVAQGTSGAVATGAAPVSSEASSVVASSASISSASTSAAVIASTSAQSQSQSTSTAIIASSSSSSKKSCTKKVSSTLAVSPVVTSAPVPTASSNVITMITDYVTVTDVVTVTVTA
;
A
#
# COMPACT_ATOMS: atom_id res chain seq x y z
N MET A 1 38.15 -36.53 -55.43
CA MET A 1 36.81 -36.46 -54.83
C MET A 1 36.90 -35.49 -53.66
N SER A 2 36.38 -34.28 -53.86
CA SER A 2 36.45 -33.18 -52.88
C SER A 2 35.26 -33.30 -51.94
N PHE A 3 35.51 -33.55 -50.66
CA PHE A 3 34.45 -33.63 -49.64
C PHE A 3 34.20 -32.23 -49.06
N SER A 4 33.09 -31.63 -49.49
CA SER A 4 32.60 -30.35 -48.99
C SER A 4 32.10 -30.51 -47.57
N LYS A 5 32.69 -29.79 -46.62
CA LYS A 5 32.26 -29.75 -45.22
C LYS A 5 31.05 -28.83 -45.11
N MET A 6 29.83 -29.37 -45.06
CA MET A 6 28.66 -28.62 -44.62
C MET A 6 28.72 -28.47 -43.10
N ALA A 7 29.06 -27.27 -42.63
CA ALA A 7 28.84 -26.88 -41.25
C ALA A 7 27.33 -26.61 -41.07
N VAL A 8 26.65 -27.51 -40.37
CA VAL A 8 25.29 -27.29 -39.88
C VAL A 8 25.41 -26.32 -38.70
N VAL A 9 25.08 -25.04 -38.93
CA VAL A 9 24.88 -24.07 -37.85
C VAL A 9 23.54 -24.41 -37.20
N ALA A 10 23.60 -25.09 -36.05
CA ALA A 10 22.45 -25.26 -35.19
C ALA A 10 22.08 -23.88 -34.61
N GLY A 11 21.03 -23.26 -35.15
CA GLY A 11 20.46 -22.03 -34.59
C GLY A 11 19.88 -22.32 -33.22
N ALA A 12 20.51 -21.82 -32.16
CA ALA A 12 19.87 -21.71 -30.87
C ALA A 12 18.73 -20.69 -30.99
N ALA A 13 17.50 -21.19 -31.09
CA ALA A 13 16.33 -20.37 -30.82
C ALA A 13 16.38 -19.98 -29.35
N PHE A 14 16.84 -18.76 -29.06
CA PHE A 14 16.58 -18.13 -27.79
C PHE A 14 15.07 -17.95 -27.71
N ILE A 15 14.40 -18.82 -26.95
CA ILE A 15 13.06 -18.55 -26.47
C ILE A 15 13.25 -17.37 -25.52
N SER A 16 13.07 -16.16 -26.04
CA SER A 16 12.84 -14.99 -25.21
C SER A 16 11.58 -15.29 -24.41
N GLY A 17 11.75 -15.77 -23.18
CA GLY A 17 10.69 -15.76 -22.19
C GLY A 17 10.36 -14.30 -21.94
N VAL A 18 9.40 -13.77 -22.69
CA VAL A 18 8.69 -12.57 -22.26
C VAL A 18 7.95 -12.99 -21.01
N ALA A 19 8.56 -12.74 -19.85
CA ALA A 19 7.86 -12.70 -18.59
C ALA A 19 6.83 -11.59 -18.74
N ALA A 20 5.59 -11.98 -19.05
CA ALA A 20 4.54 -11.05 -19.37
C ALA A 20 3.64 -10.89 -18.14
N HIS A 21 3.72 -9.68 -17.56
CA HIS A 21 2.90 -9.08 -16.50
C HIS A 21 3.37 -9.32 -15.07
N GLY A 22 2.82 -8.57 -14.12
CA GLY A 22 3.46 -8.24 -12.85
C GLY A 22 2.77 -8.85 -11.64
N ARG A 23 3.47 -8.82 -10.50
CA ARG A 23 2.92 -9.16 -9.19
C ARG A 23 3.40 -8.17 -8.14
N VAL A 24 2.73 -8.13 -6.99
CA VAL A 24 3.24 -7.40 -5.83
C VAL A 24 4.43 -8.17 -5.28
N GLN A 25 5.64 -7.68 -5.52
CA GLN A 25 6.87 -8.27 -4.98
C GLN A 25 7.05 -7.95 -3.49
N GLY A 26 6.12 -7.21 -2.89
CA GLY A 26 6.53 -6.32 -1.85
C GLY A 26 5.53 -5.37 -1.22
N ILE A 27 5.58 -5.23 0.11
CA ILE A 27 4.72 -4.33 0.86
C ILE A 27 5.55 -3.49 1.84
N VAL A 28 5.47 -2.16 1.76
CA VAL A 28 6.02 -1.25 2.77
C VAL A 28 4.89 -0.71 3.64
N ALA A 29 4.99 -0.92 4.94
CA ALA A 29 4.10 -0.33 5.94
C ALA A 29 4.91 0.22 7.11
N ASP A 30 4.60 1.44 7.55
CA ASP A 30 5.30 2.14 8.63
C ASP A 30 6.85 2.13 8.47
N GLY A 31 7.32 2.22 7.21
CA GLY A 31 8.74 2.20 6.85
C GLY A 31 9.42 0.82 6.87
N VAL A 32 8.67 -0.25 7.14
CA VAL A 32 9.16 -1.64 7.17
C VAL A 32 8.79 -2.35 5.88
N TRP A 33 9.78 -3.00 5.27
CA TRP A 33 9.61 -3.84 4.09
C TRP A 33 9.18 -5.26 4.44
N TYR A 34 8.15 -5.76 3.78
CA TYR A 34 7.70 -7.14 3.82
C TYR A 34 7.76 -7.74 2.42
N GLU A 35 8.37 -8.92 2.32
CA GLU A 35 8.42 -9.67 1.06
C GLU A 35 7.01 -10.10 0.63
N GLY A 36 6.66 -9.80 -0.62
CA GLY A 36 5.44 -10.29 -1.25
C GLY A 36 5.55 -11.78 -1.61
N TYR A 37 4.46 -12.38 -2.04
CA TYR A 37 4.53 -13.77 -2.50
C TYR A 37 5.23 -13.84 -3.86
N ASN A 38 6.02 -14.90 -4.05
CA ASN A 38 6.59 -15.27 -5.34
C ASN A 38 6.18 -16.72 -5.64
N PRO A 39 5.52 -16.99 -6.77
CA PRO A 39 5.16 -18.35 -7.18
C PRO A 39 6.33 -19.33 -7.16
N SER A 40 7.57 -18.86 -7.32
CA SER A 40 8.78 -19.68 -7.26
C SER A 40 9.04 -20.30 -5.88
N PHE A 41 8.47 -19.76 -4.80
CA PHE A 41 8.63 -20.29 -3.44
C PHE A 41 8.14 -21.74 -3.31
N GLN A 42 7.27 -22.21 -4.22
CA GLN A 42 6.83 -23.61 -4.26
C GLN A 42 7.97 -24.60 -4.56
N TYR A 43 9.09 -24.11 -5.10
CA TYR A 43 10.27 -24.92 -5.41
C TYR A 43 11.32 -24.89 -4.29
N ASP A 44 11.13 -24.06 -3.27
CA ASP A 44 12.04 -24.00 -2.13
C ASP A 44 11.83 -25.18 -1.19
N GLN A 45 12.91 -25.66 -0.56
CA GLN A 45 12.82 -26.72 0.45
C GLN A 45 12.00 -26.28 1.67
N VAL A 46 12.09 -24.99 2.01
CA VAL A 46 11.31 -24.33 3.06
C VAL A 46 10.90 -22.97 2.50
N ALA A 47 9.65 -22.87 2.05
CA ALA A 47 9.09 -21.61 1.57
C ALA A 47 9.06 -20.56 2.70
N PRO A 48 9.39 -19.30 2.42
CA PRO A 48 9.28 -18.23 3.41
C PRO A 48 7.83 -18.00 3.83
N VAL A 49 7.63 -17.60 5.08
CA VAL A 49 6.32 -17.13 5.55
C VAL A 49 6.18 -15.66 5.19
N VAL A 50 5.25 -15.38 4.28
CA VAL A 50 4.92 -14.03 3.81
C VAL A 50 3.48 -13.67 4.13
N ALA A 51 3.17 -12.37 4.05
CA ALA A 51 1.82 -11.84 4.23
C ALA A 51 1.01 -11.79 2.93
N GLY A 52 1.68 -11.85 1.77
CA GLY A 52 1.04 -12.03 0.46
C GLY A 52 0.49 -13.45 0.32
N TRP A 53 -0.73 -13.56 -0.22
CA TRP A 53 -1.36 -14.85 -0.49
C TRP A 53 -0.59 -15.59 -1.57
N SER A 54 -0.51 -16.90 -1.44
CA SER A 54 0.07 -17.74 -2.50
C SER A 54 -0.86 -17.79 -3.70
N ASP A 55 -0.30 -17.80 -4.91
CA ASP A 55 -0.95 -18.05 -6.19
C ASP A 55 -0.07 -18.98 -7.05
N PRO A 56 0.14 -20.24 -6.61
CA PRO A 56 1.18 -21.12 -7.16
C PRO A 56 1.00 -21.46 -8.64
N SER A 57 -0.21 -21.28 -9.17
CA SER A 57 -0.52 -21.48 -10.58
C SER A 57 -0.14 -20.29 -11.47
N ASP A 58 0.19 -19.13 -10.88
CA ASP A 58 0.58 -17.93 -11.62
C ASP A 58 2.08 -17.84 -11.93
N LEU A 59 2.64 -18.88 -12.54
CA LEU A 59 4.06 -18.92 -12.89
C LEU A 59 4.47 -17.92 -13.98
N SER A 60 3.50 -17.37 -14.69
CA SER A 60 3.71 -16.39 -15.76
C SER A 60 3.51 -14.95 -15.32
N ASN A 61 3.11 -14.69 -14.05
CA ASN A 61 2.59 -13.41 -13.58
C ASN A 61 1.41 -12.90 -14.45
N GLY A 62 0.52 -13.79 -14.85
CA GLY A 62 -0.65 -13.53 -15.70
C GLY A 62 -1.83 -12.94 -14.94
N PHE A 63 -3.03 -13.15 -15.49
CA PHE A 63 -4.26 -12.45 -15.09
C PHE A 63 -5.45 -13.40 -14.99
N ILE A 64 -6.52 -12.87 -14.39
CA ILE A 64 -7.86 -13.45 -14.45
C ILE A 64 -8.68 -12.71 -15.52
N SER A 65 -9.24 -13.45 -16.48
CA SER A 65 -10.13 -12.90 -17.51
C SER A 65 -11.58 -12.79 -17.03
N PRO A 66 -12.43 -11.99 -17.70
CA PRO A 66 -13.81 -11.77 -17.30
C PRO A 66 -14.68 -13.03 -17.23
N ASP A 67 -14.47 -14.00 -18.13
CA ASP A 67 -15.14 -15.31 -18.12
C ASP A 67 -14.89 -16.12 -16.82
N ALA A 68 -13.83 -15.78 -16.07
CA ALA A 68 -13.50 -16.39 -14.79
C ALA A 68 -13.99 -15.57 -13.57
N TYR A 69 -14.70 -14.44 -13.75
CA TYR A 69 -15.20 -13.63 -12.63
C TYR A 69 -16.19 -14.37 -11.71
N GLY A 70 -16.90 -15.37 -12.23
CA GLY A 70 -17.76 -16.24 -11.41
C GLY A 70 -17.00 -17.27 -10.56
N THR A 71 -15.68 -17.38 -10.71
CA THR A 71 -14.86 -18.42 -10.08
C THR A 71 -14.08 -17.91 -8.87
N SER A 72 -13.57 -18.81 -8.04
CA SER A 72 -12.78 -18.43 -6.86
C SER A 72 -11.44 -17.76 -7.17
N ASP A 73 -10.99 -17.77 -8.43
CA ASP A 73 -9.70 -17.21 -8.82
C ASP A 73 -9.72 -15.68 -8.87
N ILE A 74 -10.86 -15.04 -9.15
CA ILE A 74 -10.96 -13.57 -9.11
C ILE A 74 -10.77 -12.98 -7.71
N ILE A 75 -10.88 -13.82 -6.66
CA ILE A 75 -10.82 -13.40 -5.27
C ILE A 75 -9.41 -12.93 -4.91
N CYS A 76 -8.41 -13.80 -5.11
CA CYS A 76 -7.02 -13.58 -4.71
C CYS A 76 -6.01 -14.14 -5.72
N HIS A 77 -6.42 -14.32 -6.99
CA HIS A 77 -5.66 -14.93 -8.09
C HIS A 77 -5.71 -16.48 -8.13
N LEU A 78 -5.06 -17.05 -9.13
CA LEU A 78 -5.11 -18.44 -9.59
C LEU A 78 -4.71 -19.41 -8.49
N SER A 79 -5.63 -20.31 -8.13
CA SER A 79 -5.42 -21.34 -7.10
C SER A 79 -4.99 -20.75 -5.75
N ALA A 80 -5.36 -19.49 -5.46
CA ALA A 80 -4.76 -18.81 -4.34
C ALA A 80 -5.14 -19.41 -2.99
N THR A 81 -4.15 -19.52 -2.09
CA THR A 81 -4.34 -19.99 -0.70
C THR A 81 -3.81 -18.98 0.31
N ASN A 82 -4.38 -19.01 1.52
CA ASN A 82 -4.13 -18.04 2.58
C ASN A 82 -2.63 -17.86 2.87
N ALA A 83 -2.22 -16.60 2.95
CA ALA A 83 -0.93 -16.24 3.52
C ALA A 83 -0.82 -16.71 4.98
N LYS A 84 0.41 -16.94 5.44
CA LYS A 84 0.69 -17.44 6.80
C LYS A 84 1.25 -16.39 7.74
N GLY A 85 1.61 -15.22 7.22
CA GLY A 85 1.97 -14.05 8.01
C GLY A 85 0.99 -12.89 7.83
N TYR A 86 1.27 -11.79 8.52
CA TYR A 86 0.55 -10.52 8.41
C TYR A 86 1.51 -9.36 8.12
N VAL A 87 0.99 -8.27 7.57
CA VAL A 87 1.59 -6.94 7.69
C VAL A 87 0.84 -6.21 8.80
N ASN A 88 1.55 -5.77 9.84
CA ASN A 88 0.94 -5.00 10.91
C ASN A 88 0.82 -3.54 10.46
N VAL A 89 -0.36 -2.96 10.61
CA VAL A 89 -0.65 -1.59 10.20
C VAL A 89 -1.47 -0.88 11.27
N THR A 90 -1.43 0.44 11.27
CA THR A 90 -2.30 1.26 12.12
C THR A 90 -3.37 1.90 11.24
N ALA A 91 -4.64 1.86 11.66
CA ALA A 91 -5.71 2.56 10.98
C ALA A 91 -5.32 4.05 10.82
N GLY A 92 -5.48 4.58 9.60
CA GLY A 92 -5.05 5.92 9.19
C GLY A 92 -3.67 5.98 8.55
N THR A 93 -2.85 4.92 8.60
CA THR A 93 -1.55 4.89 7.92
C THR A 93 -1.65 4.32 6.50
N GLU A 94 -0.61 4.59 5.71
CA GLU A 94 -0.49 4.11 4.34
C GLU A 94 0.21 2.76 4.28
N VAL A 95 -0.26 1.93 3.35
CA VAL A 95 0.41 0.71 2.90
C VAL A 95 0.82 0.94 1.45
N ASN A 96 2.11 0.80 1.16
CA ASN A 96 2.65 0.95 -0.18
C ASN A 96 2.96 -0.43 -0.78
N LEU A 97 2.27 -0.77 -1.87
CA LEU A 97 2.41 -2.03 -2.60
C LEU A 97 3.36 -1.82 -3.77
N GLN A 98 4.45 -2.57 -3.78
CA GLN A 98 5.49 -2.48 -4.79
C GLN A 98 5.36 -3.65 -5.75
N TRP A 99 5.12 -3.33 -7.02
CA TRP A 99 5.03 -4.29 -8.09
C TRP A 99 6.39 -4.57 -8.70
N THR A 100 6.54 -5.75 -9.29
CA THR A 100 7.50 -5.91 -10.39
C THR A 100 7.16 -4.93 -11.52
N THR A 101 8.09 -4.66 -12.43
CA THR A 101 7.89 -3.73 -13.55
C THR A 101 6.53 -3.89 -14.24
N TRP A 102 5.73 -2.82 -14.26
CA TRP A 102 4.44 -2.79 -14.94
C TRP A 102 4.60 -2.30 -16.40
N PRO A 103 4.03 -2.98 -17.41
CA PRO A 103 4.16 -2.54 -18.79
C PRO A 103 3.38 -1.24 -19.05
N SER A 104 4.00 -0.29 -19.75
CA SER A 104 3.37 0.98 -20.09
C SER A 104 2.17 0.86 -21.04
N SER A 105 2.00 -0.27 -21.74
CA SER A 105 0.81 -0.52 -22.55
C SER A 105 -0.40 -0.92 -21.71
N HIS A 106 -0.21 -1.34 -20.46
CA HIS A 106 -1.24 -1.91 -19.60
C HIS A 106 -1.97 -0.83 -18.80
N HIS A 107 -2.56 0.11 -19.54
CA HIS A 107 -3.37 1.19 -19.00
C HIS A 107 -4.62 0.63 -18.30
N GLY A 108 -4.96 1.18 -17.14
CA GLY A 108 -6.22 0.89 -16.47
C GLY A 108 -6.27 1.31 -15.00
N PRO A 109 -7.39 1.02 -14.33
CA PRO A 109 -7.58 1.41 -12.94
C PRO A 109 -6.70 0.60 -11.97
N VAL A 110 -6.48 1.19 -10.80
CA VAL A 110 -5.95 0.53 -9.61
C VAL A 110 -7.00 0.61 -8.52
N LEU A 111 -7.34 -0.53 -7.91
CA LEU A 111 -8.41 -0.65 -6.94
C LEU A 111 -7.94 -1.38 -5.68
N ASP A 112 -8.44 -0.94 -4.54
CA ASP A 112 -8.11 -1.49 -3.24
C ASP A 112 -9.37 -1.81 -2.44
N TYR A 113 -9.41 -3.01 -1.90
CA TYR A 113 -10.52 -3.50 -1.09
C TYR A 113 -10.02 -4.11 0.21
N LEU A 114 -10.84 -4.02 1.24
CA LEU A 114 -10.64 -4.80 2.47
C LEU A 114 -11.77 -5.80 2.64
N ALA A 115 -11.48 -6.94 3.25
CA ALA A 115 -12.48 -7.89 3.74
C ALA A 115 -12.08 -8.36 5.15
N ALA A 116 -13.01 -8.29 6.10
CA ALA A 116 -12.75 -8.77 7.45
C ALA A 116 -12.62 -10.31 7.48
N CYS A 117 -11.61 -10.81 8.19
CA CYS A 117 -11.41 -12.24 8.37
C CYS A 117 -12.28 -12.76 9.51
N THR A 118 -12.93 -13.90 9.30
CA THR A 118 -13.75 -14.53 10.34
C THR A 118 -12.89 -14.84 11.57
N GLY A 119 -13.33 -14.39 12.75
CA GLY A 119 -12.56 -14.56 13.98
C GLY A 119 -11.22 -13.80 14.01
N ASN A 120 -11.03 -12.82 13.12
CA ASN A 120 -9.78 -12.09 12.91
C ASN A 120 -8.59 -12.96 12.44
N ASP A 121 -8.83 -14.20 11.99
CA ASP A 121 -7.76 -15.06 11.46
C ASP A 121 -7.84 -15.18 9.94
N CYS A 122 -6.96 -14.46 9.26
CA CYS A 122 -6.81 -14.51 7.82
C CYS A 122 -5.97 -15.70 7.32
N THR A 123 -5.27 -16.42 8.21
CA THR A 123 -4.41 -17.55 7.82
C THR A 123 -5.19 -18.83 7.52
N THR A 124 -6.46 -18.86 7.92
CA THR A 124 -7.39 -20.00 7.76
C THR A 124 -8.75 -19.63 7.17
N VAL A 125 -9.01 -18.34 6.88
CA VAL A 125 -10.31 -17.90 6.35
C VAL A 125 -10.65 -18.55 5.00
N ASP A 126 -11.88 -19.01 4.84
CA ASP A 126 -12.38 -19.43 3.53
C ASP A 126 -12.56 -18.22 2.63
N LYS A 127 -11.70 -18.09 1.61
CA LYS A 127 -11.69 -16.94 0.70
C LYS A 127 -13.02 -16.70 -0.01
N THR A 128 -13.84 -17.75 -0.21
CA THR A 128 -15.15 -17.64 -0.86
C THR A 128 -16.20 -16.94 0.01
N THR A 129 -15.93 -16.81 1.31
CA THR A 129 -16.80 -16.13 2.28
C THR A 129 -16.42 -14.66 2.48
N LEU A 130 -15.26 -14.23 1.97
CA LEU A 130 -14.79 -12.85 2.10
C LEU A 130 -15.75 -11.90 1.39
N LYS A 131 -16.26 -10.92 2.13
CA LYS A 131 -17.04 -9.81 1.58
C LYS A 131 -16.17 -8.55 1.58
N PHE A 132 -15.84 -8.09 0.39
CA PHE A 132 -14.96 -6.96 0.12
C PHE A 132 -15.73 -5.65 0.10
N PHE A 133 -15.18 -4.62 0.72
CA PHE A 133 -15.62 -3.23 0.58
C PHE A 133 -14.47 -2.41 0.01
N LYS A 134 -14.79 -1.53 -0.96
CA LYS A 134 -13.78 -0.74 -1.67
C LYS A 134 -13.30 0.42 -0.79
N ILE A 135 -12.00 0.56 -0.62
CA ILE A 135 -11.38 1.66 0.13
C ILE A 135 -10.69 2.69 -0.78
N ASP A 136 -10.26 2.29 -1.97
CA ASP A 136 -9.74 3.19 -3.00
C ASP A 136 -10.04 2.63 -4.40
N GLY A 137 -10.08 3.50 -5.41
CA GLY A 137 -10.33 3.13 -6.79
C GLY A 137 -10.10 4.29 -7.74
N VAL A 138 -8.89 4.38 -8.29
CA VAL A 138 -8.51 5.41 -9.28
C VAL A 138 -8.58 4.80 -10.67
N GLY A 139 -9.25 5.49 -11.60
CA GLY A 139 -9.41 5.05 -12.99
C GLY A 139 -8.65 5.92 -13.99
N LEU A 140 -9.36 6.40 -15.00
CA LEU A 140 -8.86 7.40 -15.95
C LEU A 140 -8.69 8.75 -15.26
N ILE A 141 -7.50 9.33 -15.39
CA ILE A 141 -7.11 10.62 -14.81
C ILE A 141 -7.22 11.74 -15.84
N ASP A 142 -6.77 11.48 -17.06
CA ASP A 142 -6.81 12.44 -18.16
C ASP A 142 -7.03 11.74 -19.50
N ASP A 143 -7.99 12.20 -20.30
CA ASP A 143 -8.30 11.68 -21.66
C ASP A 143 -7.84 12.65 -22.76
N THR A 144 -7.05 13.70 -22.43
CA THR A 144 -6.61 14.68 -23.45
C THR A 144 -5.83 14.05 -24.61
N THR A 145 -5.03 13.02 -24.31
CA THR A 145 -4.26 12.25 -25.28
C THR A 145 -4.57 10.77 -25.13
N ILE A 146 -5.29 10.20 -26.08
CA ILE A 146 -5.66 8.77 -26.12
C ILE A 146 -4.40 7.88 -26.13
N PRO A 147 -4.34 6.80 -25.32
CA PRO A 147 -5.43 6.17 -24.56
C PRO A 147 -5.73 6.79 -23.19
N GLY A 148 -5.14 7.93 -22.87
CA GLY A 148 -5.29 8.64 -21.61
C GLY A 148 -4.17 8.34 -20.62
N THR A 149 -4.14 9.11 -19.52
CA THR A 149 -3.35 8.82 -18.32
C THR A 149 -4.24 8.11 -17.31
N TRP A 150 -3.79 6.97 -16.81
CA TRP A 150 -4.51 6.11 -15.90
C TRP A 150 -3.79 5.95 -14.56
N ALA A 151 -4.48 5.38 -13.58
CA ALA A 151 -3.89 5.02 -12.29
C ALA A 151 -2.64 4.13 -12.45
N SER A 152 -2.64 3.19 -13.41
CA SER A 152 -1.46 2.37 -13.74
C SER A 152 -0.26 3.20 -14.21
N ASP A 153 -0.49 4.34 -14.87
CA ASP A 153 0.58 5.22 -15.34
C ASP A 153 1.22 5.99 -14.17
N GLN A 154 0.41 6.43 -13.20
CA GLN A 154 0.92 6.97 -11.93
C GLN A 154 1.70 5.90 -11.14
N LEU A 155 1.24 4.65 -11.14
CA LEU A 155 1.96 3.54 -10.53
C LEU A 155 3.35 3.37 -11.17
N ILE A 156 3.43 3.39 -12.50
CA ILE A 156 4.71 3.31 -13.23
C ILE A 156 5.64 4.47 -12.87
N GLU A 157 5.12 5.71 -12.90
CA GLU A 157 5.87 6.93 -12.56
C GLU A 157 6.45 6.87 -11.14
N ASN A 158 5.75 6.22 -10.22
CA ASN A 158 6.16 6.01 -8.83
C ASN A 158 6.91 4.69 -8.64
N ASN A 159 7.76 4.32 -9.60
CA ASN A 159 8.62 3.13 -9.53
C ASN A 159 7.82 1.83 -9.32
N SER A 160 6.76 1.66 -10.11
CA SER A 160 5.82 0.53 -10.02
C SER A 160 5.24 0.33 -8.62
N SER A 161 4.88 1.42 -7.93
CA SER A 161 4.37 1.38 -6.56
C SER A 161 3.03 2.10 -6.43
N TRP A 162 2.19 1.62 -5.50
CA TRP A 162 0.89 2.21 -5.18
C TRP A 162 0.69 2.32 -3.68
N SER A 163 0.32 3.50 -3.19
CA SER A 163 -0.03 3.71 -1.79
C SER A 163 -1.54 3.73 -1.61
N VAL A 164 -2.01 3.03 -0.59
CA VAL A 164 -3.41 3.04 -0.12
C VAL A 164 -3.46 3.34 1.37
N THR A 165 -4.39 4.20 1.79
CA THR A 165 -4.62 4.50 3.21
C THR A 165 -5.60 3.50 3.82
N ILE A 166 -5.23 2.91 4.95
CA ILE A 166 -6.16 2.14 5.77
C ILE A 166 -7.11 3.13 6.46
N PRO A 167 -8.44 3.02 6.32
CA PRO A 167 -9.36 4.03 6.87
C PRO A 167 -9.19 4.22 8.38
N GLU A 168 -9.01 5.46 8.85
CA GLU A 168 -8.73 5.78 10.25
C GLU A 168 -9.83 5.29 11.21
N SER A 169 -11.09 5.33 10.75
CA SER A 169 -12.23 4.91 11.56
C SER A 169 -12.45 3.39 11.61
N LEU A 170 -11.70 2.60 10.82
CA LEU A 170 -11.86 1.15 10.72
C LEU A 170 -11.60 0.47 12.06
N ALA A 171 -12.47 -0.45 12.45
CA ALA A 171 -12.30 -1.25 13.66
C ALA A 171 -11.03 -2.14 13.57
N PRO A 172 -10.23 -2.25 14.65
CA PRO A 172 -9.08 -3.17 14.69
C PRO A 172 -9.46 -4.62 14.42
N GLY A 173 -8.57 -5.37 13.76
CA GLY A 173 -8.79 -6.79 13.46
C GLY A 173 -7.94 -7.32 12.31
N GLY A 174 -8.20 -8.57 11.94
CA GLY A 174 -7.58 -9.23 10.80
C GLY A 174 -8.38 -8.93 9.52
N TYR A 175 -7.71 -8.42 8.50
CA TYR A 175 -8.31 -8.10 7.20
C TYR A 175 -7.48 -8.67 6.06
N VAL A 176 -8.14 -9.07 4.98
CA VAL A 176 -7.49 -9.27 3.68
C VAL A 176 -7.56 -7.96 2.92
N LEU A 177 -6.41 -7.36 2.61
CA LEU A 177 -6.27 -6.34 1.58
C LEU A 177 -6.20 -7.03 0.22
N ARG A 178 -7.16 -6.72 -0.66
CA ARG A 178 -7.15 -7.13 -2.07
C ARG A 178 -6.83 -5.89 -2.89
N HIS A 179 -5.60 -5.83 -3.37
CA HIS A 179 -5.10 -4.81 -4.28
C HIS A 179 -5.14 -5.34 -5.71
N GLU A 180 -5.55 -4.53 -6.69
CA GLU A 180 -5.74 -5.00 -8.06
C GLU A 180 -5.47 -3.90 -9.09
N ILE A 181 -4.75 -4.26 -10.14
CA ILE A 181 -4.71 -3.52 -11.40
C ILE A 181 -5.61 -4.25 -12.40
N ILE A 182 -6.40 -3.51 -13.18
CA ILE A 182 -7.14 -4.07 -14.32
C ILE A 182 -6.56 -3.47 -15.59
N ALA A 183 -5.86 -4.26 -16.40
CA ALA A 183 -5.33 -3.77 -17.67
C ALA A 183 -6.42 -3.81 -18.75
N LEU A 184 -6.58 -2.69 -19.47
CA LEU A 184 -7.68 -2.46 -20.40
C LEU A 184 -7.23 -2.38 -21.87
N HIS A 185 -5.96 -2.62 -22.16
CA HIS A 185 -5.39 -2.52 -23.51
C HIS A 185 -6.05 -3.46 -24.54
N SER A 186 -6.77 -4.49 -24.10
CA SER A 186 -7.55 -5.38 -24.97
C SER A 186 -9.06 -5.37 -24.64
N ALA A 187 -9.51 -4.53 -23.71
CA ALA A 187 -10.87 -4.54 -23.14
C ALA A 187 -11.99 -4.12 -24.12
N GLY A 188 -11.64 -3.63 -25.31
CA GLY A 188 -12.61 -3.37 -26.38
C GLY A 188 -13.18 -4.66 -26.99
N GLN A 189 -12.57 -5.82 -26.69
CA GLN A 189 -13.06 -7.14 -27.08
C GLN A 189 -13.72 -7.85 -25.89
N ALA A 190 -14.62 -8.80 -26.19
CA ALA A 190 -15.16 -9.69 -25.18
C ALA A 190 -14.02 -10.41 -24.44
N ASP A 191 -14.13 -10.48 -23.11
CA ASP A 191 -13.13 -11.06 -22.21
C ASP A 191 -11.71 -10.47 -22.32
N GLY A 192 -11.59 -9.26 -22.87
CA GLY A 192 -10.30 -8.63 -23.15
C GLY A 192 -9.67 -7.86 -21.98
N ALA A 193 -10.43 -7.56 -20.92
CA ALA A 193 -9.87 -6.99 -19.69
C ALA A 193 -9.03 -8.03 -18.96
N GLN A 194 -7.99 -7.59 -18.25
CA GLN A 194 -7.08 -8.49 -17.54
C GLN A 194 -6.93 -8.04 -16.09
N ASN A 195 -7.37 -8.87 -15.15
CA ASN A 195 -7.36 -8.57 -13.72
C ASN A 195 -6.15 -9.18 -13.03
N TYR A 196 -5.49 -8.38 -12.20
CA TYR A 196 -4.30 -8.78 -11.45
C TYR A 196 -4.53 -8.62 -9.93
N PRO A 197 -5.43 -9.42 -9.32
CA PRO A 197 -5.68 -9.33 -7.88
C PRO A 197 -4.49 -9.88 -7.09
N GLN A 198 -4.08 -9.17 -6.05
CA GLN A 198 -3.03 -9.54 -5.13
C GLN A 198 -3.56 -9.36 -3.70
N CYS A 199 -3.64 -10.45 -2.94
CA CYS A 199 -4.17 -10.44 -1.58
C CYS A 199 -3.04 -10.40 -0.55
N VAL A 200 -3.23 -9.61 0.51
CA VAL A 200 -2.29 -9.47 1.63
C VAL A 200 -3.06 -9.55 2.94
N ASN A 201 -2.57 -10.35 3.88
CA ASN A 201 -3.09 -10.36 5.25
C ASN A 201 -2.60 -9.11 5.99
N LEU A 202 -3.52 -8.31 6.50
CA LEU A 202 -3.24 -7.17 7.37
C LEU A 202 -3.73 -7.45 8.79
N TRP A 203 -2.91 -7.07 9.77
CA TRP A 203 -3.37 -6.90 11.13
C TRP A 203 -3.52 -5.40 11.41
N VAL A 204 -4.78 -4.94 11.47
CA VAL A 204 -5.08 -3.52 11.68
C VAL A 204 -5.22 -3.24 13.17
N SER A 205 -4.38 -2.34 13.67
CA SER A 205 -4.49 -1.76 15.01
C SER A 205 -5.10 -0.36 14.95
N GLY A 206 -5.54 0.20 16.09
CA GLY A 206 -6.10 1.55 16.14
C GLY A 206 -7.21 1.71 17.17
N THR A 207 -7.90 2.84 17.13
CA THR A 207 -9.03 3.19 18.00
C THR A 207 -10.36 3.31 17.25
N GLY A 208 -10.34 3.06 15.93
CA GLY A 208 -11.53 3.03 15.10
C GLY A 208 -12.57 2.04 15.62
N THR A 209 -13.83 2.28 15.29
CA THR A 209 -14.97 1.44 15.71
C THR A 209 -15.94 1.17 14.58
N THR A 210 -15.71 1.74 13.40
CA THR A 210 -16.57 1.58 12.24
C THR A 210 -16.29 0.24 11.59
N THR A 211 -17.37 -0.51 11.34
CA THR A 211 -17.36 -1.71 10.52
C THR A 211 -18.29 -1.47 9.32
N PRO A 212 -17.93 -1.91 8.11
CA PRO A 212 -18.81 -1.82 6.96
C PRO A 212 -20.11 -2.59 7.20
N ALA A 213 -21.24 -2.02 6.80
CA ALA A 213 -22.50 -2.75 6.82
C ALA A 213 -22.49 -3.83 5.72
N ASP A 214 -23.35 -4.84 5.82
CA ASP A 214 -23.48 -5.85 4.75
C ASP A 214 -23.73 -5.21 3.37
N SER A 215 -24.46 -4.09 3.31
CA SER A 215 -24.72 -3.32 2.09
C SER A 215 -23.50 -2.64 1.48
N ASP A 216 -22.43 -2.46 2.26
CA ASP A 216 -21.17 -1.86 1.81
C ASP A 216 -20.19 -2.91 1.28
N THR A 217 -20.53 -4.19 1.41
CA THR A 217 -19.64 -5.32 1.12
C THR A 217 -20.15 -6.16 -0.04
N THR A 218 -19.26 -6.85 -0.74
CA THR A 218 -19.56 -7.66 -1.92
C THR A 218 -18.67 -8.89 -1.96
N LEU A 219 -19.24 -10.07 -2.26
CA LEU A 219 -18.43 -11.28 -2.43
C LEU A 219 -17.44 -11.11 -3.58
N GLY A 220 -16.24 -11.71 -3.48
CA GLY A 220 -15.22 -11.58 -4.53
C GLY A 220 -15.72 -11.96 -5.93
N THR A 221 -16.52 -13.04 -6.03
CA THR A 221 -17.14 -13.51 -7.29
C THR A 221 -18.28 -12.62 -7.81
N ALA A 222 -18.66 -11.59 -7.06
CA ALA A 222 -19.69 -10.63 -7.41
C ALA A 222 -19.15 -9.21 -7.59
N LEU A 223 -17.82 -9.02 -7.50
CA LEU A 223 -17.20 -7.71 -7.70
C LEU A 223 -17.41 -7.20 -9.13
N TYR A 224 -17.30 -8.08 -10.12
CA TYR A 224 -17.26 -7.70 -11.52
C TYR A 224 -18.26 -8.47 -12.37
N THR A 225 -18.60 -7.89 -13.51
CA THR A 225 -19.41 -8.53 -14.55
C THR A 225 -18.68 -8.35 -15.88
N GLU A 226 -18.73 -9.36 -16.75
CA GLU A 226 -18.07 -9.35 -18.07
C GLU A 226 -18.46 -8.12 -18.91
N THR A 227 -19.73 -7.71 -18.82
CA THR A 227 -20.28 -6.57 -19.57
C THR A 227 -20.31 -5.27 -18.76
N GLY A 228 -19.58 -5.19 -17.64
CA GLY A 228 -19.50 -3.98 -16.85
C GLY A 228 -18.88 -2.84 -17.66
N ALA A 229 -19.37 -1.61 -17.51
CA ALA A 229 -18.93 -0.47 -18.33
C ALA A 229 -17.44 -0.10 -18.15
N GLY A 230 -16.83 -0.50 -17.04
CA GLY A 230 -15.37 -0.39 -16.80
C GLY A 230 -14.58 -1.64 -17.15
N ILE A 231 -15.24 -2.72 -17.59
CA ILE A 231 -14.62 -4.00 -17.97
C ILE A 231 -14.62 -4.15 -19.49
N SER A 232 -15.76 -3.91 -20.14
CA SER A 232 -15.86 -3.90 -21.60
C SER A 232 -15.82 -2.44 -22.08
N VAL A 233 -14.63 -1.99 -22.48
CA VAL A 233 -14.35 -0.59 -22.81
C VAL A 233 -13.25 -0.49 -23.85
N ASP A 234 -13.43 0.37 -24.85
CA ASP A 234 -12.39 0.71 -25.83
C ASP A 234 -11.65 1.98 -25.40
N ILE A 235 -10.48 1.80 -24.78
CA ILE A 235 -9.63 2.90 -24.31
C ILE A 235 -8.90 3.63 -25.46
N TYR A 236 -9.00 3.15 -26.70
CA TYR A 236 -8.42 3.80 -27.88
C TYR A 236 -9.42 4.71 -28.60
N ALA A 237 -10.62 4.83 -28.07
CA ALA A 237 -11.59 5.85 -28.40
C ALA A 237 -11.66 6.87 -27.26
N SER A 238 -12.08 8.11 -27.54
CA SER A 238 -12.32 9.08 -26.47
C SER A 238 -13.47 8.61 -25.59
N ILE A 239 -13.22 8.59 -24.28
CA ILE A 239 -14.17 8.18 -23.25
C ILE A 239 -14.43 9.39 -22.34
N ALA A 240 -15.64 9.96 -22.46
CA ALA A 240 -16.01 11.18 -21.71
C ALA A 240 -15.88 11.01 -20.19
N SER A 241 -16.08 9.79 -19.70
CA SER A 241 -15.77 9.38 -18.34
C SER A 241 -15.56 7.86 -18.29
N TYR A 242 -14.75 7.42 -17.34
CA TYR A 242 -14.54 6.00 -17.06
C TYR A 242 -15.29 5.59 -15.79
N ALA A 243 -16.09 4.52 -15.89
CA ALA A 243 -16.81 3.96 -14.76
C ALA A 243 -15.94 2.91 -14.06
N VAL A 244 -15.28 3.29 -12.96
CA VAL A 244 -14.45 2.37 -12.17
C VAL A 244 -15.29 1.14 -11.75
N PRO A 245 -14.90 -0.10 -12.12
CA PRO A 245 -15.70 -1.30 -11.86
C PRO A 245 -15.73 -1.66 -10.38
N GLY A 246 -16.65 -2.54 -9.97
CA GLY A 246 -16.83 -2.94 -8.57
C GLY A 246 -17.84 -2.10 -7.80
N PRO A 247 -18.06 -2.42 -6.50
CA PRO A 247 -18.96 -1.67 -5.64
C PRO A 247 -18.52 -0.21 -5.47
N THR A 248 -19.42 0.63 -5.00
CA THR A 248 -19.09 2.01 -4.62
C THR A 248 -18.04 2.03 -3.51
N GLN A 249 -17.18 3.05 -3.51
CA GLN A 249 -16.23 3.26 -2.42
C GLN A 249 -16.99 3.41 -1.09
N TRP A 250 -16.47 2.75 -0.06
CA TRP A 250 -17.06 2.78 1.27
C TRP A 250 -17.04 4.20 1.82
N ALA A 251 -18.16 4.65 2.39
CA ALA A 251 -18.33 6.05 2.79
C ALA A 251 -17.34 6.52 3.88
N SER A 252 -16.77 5.59 4.65
CA SER A 252 -15.76 5.87 5.67
C SER A 252 -14.32 5.73 5.17
N ALA A 253 -14.11 5.38 3.90
CA ALA A 253 -12.79 5.36 3.30
C ALA A 253 -12.29 6.79 3.02
N THR A 254 -10.97 6.96 3.12
CA THR A 254 -10.32 8.23 2.79
C THR A 254 -10.27 8.40 1.27
N ALA A 255 -10.20 9.66 0.80
CA ALA A 255 -9.91 9.92 -0.60
C ALA A 255 -8.53 9.33 -0.99
N SER A 256 -8.36 9.00 -2.26
CA SER A 256 -7.10 8.48 -2.81
C SER A 256 -5.94 9.40 -2.45
N VAL A 257 -4.82 8.81 -2.04
CA VAL A 257 -3.63 9.57 -1.68
C VAL A 257 -2.85 10.00 -2.91
N ALA A 258 -2.08 11.08 -2.77
CA ALA A 258 -1.10 11.45 -3.78
C ALA A 258 -0.06 10.33 -3.88
N GLN A 259 0.07 9.75 -5.07
CA GLN A 259 0.98 8.64 -5.29
C GLN A 259 2.43 9.11 -5.25
N GLY A 260 3.30 8.26 -4.71
CA GLY A 260 4.69 8.56 -4.44
C GLY A 260 5.50 7.29 -4.22
N THR A 261 6.82 7.40 -4.30
CA THR A 261 7.71 6.31 -3.89
C THR A 261 7.81 6.25 -2.36
N SER A 262 7.78 5.04 -1.81
CA SER A 262 8.00 4.80 -0.39
C SER A 262 9.26 3.98 -0.19
N GLY A 263 10.26 4.57 0.49
CA GLY A 263 11.49 3.88 0.85
C GLY A 263 11.30 3.12 2.17
N ALA A 264 11.72 1.86 2.19
CA ALA A 264 11.83 1.12 3.44
C ALA A 264 13.12 1.50 4.19
N VAL A 265 13.01 1.68 5.50
CA VAL A 265 14.17 1.91 6.40
C VAL A 265 14.56 0.64 7.17
N ALA A 266 13.74 -0.42 7.07
CA ALA A 266 13.99 -1.73 7.66
C ALA A 266 13.36 -2.85 6.82
N THR A 267 13.78 -4.09 7.04
CA THR A 267 13.14 -5.29 6.49
C THR A 267 12.56 -6.11 7.65
N GLY A 268 11.27 -6.45 7.55
CA GLY A 268 10.53 -7.23 8.52
C GLY A 268 10.27 -8.66 8.04
N ALA A 269 10.05 -9.55 8.99
CA ALA A 269 9.43 -10.85 8.74
C ALA A 269 7.92 -10.73 8.99
N ALA A 270 7.10 -11.43 8.19
CA ALA A 270 5.66 -11.43 8.39
C ALA A 270 5.30 -12.23 9.67
N PRO A 271 4.78 -11.61 10.74
CA PRO A 271 4.39 -12.33 11.95
C PRO A 271 3.30 -13.37 11.68
N VAL A 272 3.45 -14.56 12.26
CA VAL A 272 2.52 -15.71 12.11
C VAL A 272 1.27 -15.63 12.99
N SER A 273 1.16 -14.59 13.82
CA SER A 273 0.03 -14.38 14.73
C SER A 273 -0.36 -12.91 14.76
N SER A 274 -1.66 -12.69 14.82
CA SER A 274 -2.34 -11.42 15.03
C SER A 274 -1.90 -10.65 16.28
N GLU A 275 -1.33 -11.33 17.29
CA GLU A 275 -1.01 -10.71 18.58
C GLU A 275 0.40 -10.08 18.64
N ALA A 276 1.21 -10.17 17.59
CA ALA A 276 2.61 -9.73 17.60
C ALA A 276 2.77 -8.20 17.40
N SER A 277 2.07 -7.38 18.18
CA SER A 277 2.25 -5.91 18.20
C SER A 277 2.57 -5.32 19.59
N SER A 278 2.98 -6.14 20.57
CA SER A 278 3.32 -5.64 21.92
C SER A 278 4.82 -5.61 22.25
N VAL A 279 5.73 -5.81 21.29
CA VAL A 279 7.18 -5.89 21.59
C VAL A 279 8.05 -5.03 20.66
N VAL A 280 7.81 -3.72 20.59
CA VAL A 280 8.84 -2.73 20.19
C VAL A 280 8.57 -1.40 20.88
N ALA A 281 8.78 -1.35 22.19
CA ALA A 281 8.98 -0.10 22.93
C ALA A 281 9.78 -0.36 24.22
N SER A 282 10.99 -0.91 24.13
CA SER A 282 11.98 -0.72 25.20
C SER A 282 13.41 -1.03 24.75
N SER A 283 14.13 0.02 24.35
CA SER A 283 15.60 0.09 24.30
C SER A 283 15.95 1.57 24.22
N ALA A 284 16.81 2.19 25.04
CA ALA A 284 17.60 1.75 26.16
C ALA A 284 17.96 3.00 26.98
N SER A 285 17.72 3.00 28.30
CA SER A 285 18.36 3.96 29.20
C SER A 285 19.76 3.45 29.54
N ILE A 286 20.78 4.09 28.98
CA ILE A 286 22.19 3.85 29.27
C ILE A 286 22.46 4.29 30.71
N SER A 287 22.56 3.33 31.64
CA SER A 287 23.06 3.58 32.98
C SER A 287 24.53 3.16 33.02
N SER A 288 25.43 4.13 32.98
CA SER A 288 26.86 3.94 33.15
C SER A 288 27.16 3.53 34.60
N ALA A 289 27.60 2.29 34.79
CA ALA A 289 28.18 1.80 36.04
C ALA A 289 29.71 1.99 36.00
N SER A 290 30.26 2.68 36.99
CA SER A 290 31.69 2.66 37.32
C SER A 290 31.89 2.25 38.78
N THR A 291 32.76 1.26 38.96
CA THR A 291 33.08 0.54 40.20
C THR A 291 34.01 1.28 41.16
N SER A 292 33.81 0.98 42.45
CA SER A 292 34.78 0.89 43.57
C SER A 292 35.28 2.17 44.26
N ALA A 293 34.95 2.33 45.55
CA ALA A 293 35.80 1.92 46.69
C ALA A 293 35.17 2.37 48.03
N ALA A 294 35.34 1.56 49.06
CA ALA A 294 34.77 1.74 50.40
C ALA A 294 35.64 2.63 51.31
N VAL A 295 35.03 3.46 52.17
CA VAL A 295 35.46 3.72 53.57
C VAL A 295 34.40 4.46 54.42
N ILE A 296 33.96 3.77 55.49
CA ILE A 296 33.71 4.12 56.90
C ILE A 296 33.30 5.58 57.32
N ALA A 297 32.09 5.63 57.91
CA ALA A 297 31.59 6.35 59.10
C ALA A 297 31.67 7.90 59.28
N SER A 298 30.54 8.50 59.65
CA SER A 298 30.23 9.06 60.99
C SER A 298 29.34 10.33 60.97
N THR A 299 28.19 10.24 61.65
CA THR A 299 27.49 11.23 62.50
C THR A 299 27.03 12.63 62.04
N SER A 300 25.89 12.99 62.67
CA SER A 300 25.28 14.31 62.94
C SER A 300 24.52 14.96 61.79
N ALA A 301 23.43 15.71 61.96
CA ALA A 301 22.39 15.89 62.99
C ALA A 301 21.56 17.08 62.48
N GLN A 302 20.23 17.01 62.57
CA GLN A 302 19.29 18.16 62.71
C GLN A 302 19.26 19.18 61.53
N SER A 303 18.17 19.89 61.22
CA SER A 303 16.90 20.14 61.88
C SER A 303 15.91 20.72 60.86
N GLN A 304 14.62 20.45 61.07
CA GLN A 304 13.44 21.37 61.04
C GLN A 304 13.26 22.29 59.79
N SER A 305 12.07 22.50 59.23
CA SER A 305 10.76 22.73 59.85
C SER A 305 9.67 22.56 58.75
N GLN A 306 8.51 21.92 59.02
CA GLN A 306 7.20 22.58 59.28
C GLN A 306 6.68 23.47 58.12
N SER A 307 5.43 23.45 57.65
CA SER A 307 4.17 22.78 58.03
C SER A 307 3.11 23.01 56.92
N THR A 308 2.10 22.12 56.89
CA THR A 308 0.64 22.36 56.63
C THR A 308 0.21 23.10 55.35
N SER A 309 -0.45 22.43 54.38
CA SER A 309 -1.85 21.97 54.36
C SER A 309 -2.89 23.10 54.42
N THR A 310 -3.76 23.22 53.40
CA THR A 310 -5.18 22.76 53.43
C THR A 310 -5.96 23.37 52.24
N ALA A 311 -6.86 22.56 51.67
CA ALA A 311 -7.76 22.83 50.55
C ALA A 311 -9.10 23.47 50.97
N ILE A 312 -9.76 24.26 50.11
CA ILE A 312 -11.24 24.43 50.01
C ILE A 312 -11.58 25.13 48.66
N ILE A 313 -12.33 24.54 47.71
CA ILE A 313 -13.81 24.47 47.44
C ILE A 313 -14.44 25.64 46.64
N ALA A 314 -15.20 25.25 45.59
CA ALA A 314 -16.40 25.85 44.95
C ALA A 314 -16.29 27.24 44.28
N SER A 315 -17.15 27.68 43.35
CA SER A 315 -18.19 27.17 42.42
C SER A 315 -18.75 28.43 41.71
N SER A 316 -19.71 28.22 40.79
CA SER A 316 -20.75 29.16 40.31
C SER A 316 -20.38 30.02 39.09
N SER A 317 -21.02 29.83 37.93
CA SER A 317 -22.35 30.36 37.50
C SER A 317 -22.09 31.39 36.37
N SER A 318 -22.91 31.66 35.35
CA SER A 318 -24.22 31.22 34.91
C SER A 318 -24.51 31.90 33.55
N SER A 319 -25.01 31.11 32.59
CA SER A 319 -26.24 31.38 31.83
C SER A 319 -26.33 32.45 30.71
N SER A 320 -26.94 31.97 29.62
CA SER A 320 -28.09 32.57 28.90
C SER A 320 -27.89 33.34 27.59
N LYS A 321 -28.23 32.63 26.51
CA LYS A 321 -29.30 32.90 25.52
C LYS A 321 -29.17 34.02 24.46
N LYS A 322 -29.22 33.52 23.21
CA LYS A 322 -30.19 33.82 22.11
C LYS A 322 -30.02 35.07 21.21
N SER A 323 -29.87 34.76 19.92
CA SER A 323 -30.78 35.10 18.79
C SER A 323 -30.43 36.24 17.82
N CYS A 324 -30.42 35.85 16.52
CA CYS A 324 -30.73 36.55 15.25
C CYS A 324 -30.06 37.93 14.97
N THR A 325 -29.63 38.29 13.75
CA THR A 325 -30.33 38.24 12.47
C THR A 325 -29.36 38.61 11.33
N LYS A 326 -29.68 38.11 10.13
CA LYS A 326 -29.11 38.41 8.80
C LYS A 326 -29.15 39.91 8.46
N LYS A 327 -28.09 40.46 7.86
CA LYS A 327 -28.19 41.58 6.90
C LYS A 327 -27.02 41.60 5.91
N VAL A 328 -27.38 41.61 4.63
CA VAL A 328 -26.52 41.88 3.48
C VAL A 328 -26.22 43.38 3.45
N SER A 329 -24.96 43.75 3.20
CA SER A 329 -24.64 45.04 2.60
C SER A 329 -23.29 44.97 1.89
N SER A 330 -23.32 45.39 0.63
CA SER A 330 -22.20 45.62 -0.27
C SER A 330 -21.31 46.77 0.18
N THR A 331 -19.99 46.60 0.08
CA THR A 331 -19.06 47.72 -0.10
C THR A 331 -17.84 47.27 -0.91
N LEU A 332 -17.55 48.01 -1.98
CA LEU A 332 -16.28 48.00 -2.70
C LEU A 332 -15.17 48.54 -1.78
N ALA A 333 -13.97 47.97 -1.84
CA ALA A 333 -12.74 48.65 -2.27
C ALA A 333 -11.43 47.97 -1.79
N VAL A 334 -10.42 48.17 -2.63
CA VAL A 334 -8.96 48.19 -2.41
C VAL A 334 -8.21 46.84 -2.40
N SER A 335 -7.43 46.66 -3.47
CA SER A 335 -6.33 45.71 -3.64
C SER A 335 -5.20 45.94 -2.62
N PRO A 336 -4.56 44.88 -2.10
CA PRO A 336 -3.21 44.99 -1.56
C PRO A 336 -2.15 44.60 -2.60
N VAL A 337 -1.08 45.39 -2.56
CA VAL A 337 0.19 45.26 -3.26
C VAL A 337 0.83 43.88 -3.01
N VAL A 338 1.29 43.24 -4.08
CA VAL A 338 2.13 42.04 -4.02
C VAL A 338 3.57 42.49 -3.76
N THR A 339 4.07 42.23 -2.56
CA THR A 339 5.50 42.34 -2.24
C THR A 339 6.15 41.00 -2.50
N SER A 340 7.10 40.96 -3.44
CA SER A 340 7.95 39.81 -3.75
C SER A 340 8.84 39.43 -2.57
N ALA A 341 8.82 38.15 -2.18
CA ALA A 341 9.75 37.54 -1.23
C ALA A 341 10.66 36.52 -1.95
N PRO A 342 11.85 36.23 -1.41
CA PRO A 342 13.05 35.88 -2.18
C PRO A 342 13.15 34.41 -2.61
N VAL A 343 13.91 34.21 -3.68
CA VAL A 343 14.37 32.93 -4.26
C VAL A 343 15.12 32.10 -3.20
N PRO A 344 14.76 30.83 -2.95
CA PRO A 344 15.60 29.93 -2.19
C PRO A 344 16.77 29.43 -3.05
N THR A 345 17.97 29.63 -2.51
CA THR A 345 19.25 29.16 -3.03
C THR A 345 19.30 27.63 -3.05
N ALA A 346 19.79 27.07 -4.14
CA ALA A 346 19.95 25.62 -4.34
C ALA A 346 20.83 25.00 -3.25
N SER A 347 20.31 23.97 -2.57
CA SER A 347 21.09 23.03 -1.75
C SER A 347 21.37 21.77 -2.57
N SER A 348 22.63 21.54 -2.93
CA SER A 348 23.07 20.29 -3.54
C SER A 348 22.89 19.12 -2.57
N ASN A 349 22.04 18.16 -2.93
CA ASN A 349 21.99 16.86 -2.26
C ASN A 349 22.92 15.89 -3.00
N VAL A 350 23.90 15.34 -2.27
CA VAL A 350 24.78 14.28 -2.77
C VAL A 350 24.02 12.95 -2.62
N ILE A 351 23.73 12.28 -3.73
CA ILE A 351 23.19 10.93 -3.76
C ILE A 351 24.36 9.96 -3.98
N THR A 352 24.65 9.14 -2.98
CA THR A 352 25.60 8.03 -3.11
C THR A 352 24.83 6.80 -3.58
N MET A 353 25.00 6.43 -4.84
CA MET A 353 24.52 5.13 -5.35
C MET A 353 25.59 4.07 -5.09
N ILE A 354 25.22 2.98 -4.41
CA ILE A 354 26.06 1.79 -4.29
C ILE A 354 25.59 0.82 -5.37
N THR A 355 26.39 0.69 -6.43
CA THR A 355 26.20 -0.32 -7.46
C THR A 355 27.27 -1.40 -7.30
N ASP A 356 26.80 -2.62 -7.07
CA ASP A 356 27.48 -3.91 -7.16
C ASP A 356 28.64 -4.28 -6.21
N TYR A 357 28.46 -5.47 -5.62
CA TYR A 357 29.47 -6.25 -4.95
C TYR A 357 30.55 -6.68 -5.96
N VAL A 358 31.76 -6.13 -5.84
CA VAL A 358 33.07 -6.81 -5.88
C VAL A 358 34.19 -5.75 -5.91
N THR A 359 35.02 -5.76 -4.85
CA THR A 359 36.31 -5.04 -4.66
C THR A 359 36.34 -3.52 -4.88
N VAL A 360 36.40 -2.79 -3.76
CA VAL A 360 36.55 -1.34 -3.66
C VAL A 360 37.97 -0.90 -4.04
N THR A 361 38.11 -0.18 -5.15
CA THR A 361 39.12 0.87 -5.38
C THR A 361 38.67 1.73 -6.56
N ASP A 362 37.80 2.71 -6.30
CA ASP A 362 37.85 4.08 -6.83
C ASP A 362 36.49 4.78 -6.68
N VAL A 363 36.50 5.96 -6.05
CA VAL A 363 35.33 6.83 -5.91
C VAL A 363 35.34 7.81 -7.06
N VAL A 364 34.38 7.71 -7.98
CA VAL A 364 34.15 8.70 -9.03
C VAL A 364 33.03 9.63 -8.60
N THR A 365 33.36 10.88 -8.30
CA THR A 365 32.38 11.93 -8.03
C THR A 365 31.89 12.52 -9.34
N VAL A 366 30.61 12.34 -9.68
CA VAL A 366 29.97 13.02 -10.82
C VAL A 366 29.17 14.20 -10.29
N THR A 367 29.60 15.42 -10.62
CA THR A 367 28.84 16.64 -10.37
C THR A 367 27.93 16.88 -11.57
N VAL A 368 26.61 16.78 -11.37
CA VAL A 368 25.61 17.21 -12.36
C VAL A 368 25.29 18.67 -12.07
N THR A 369 25.64 19.55 -13.00
CA THR A 369 25.24 20.96 -12.99
C THR A 369 24.01 21.12 -13.87
N ALA A 370 22.98 21.82 -13.39
CA ALA A 370 21.81 22.18 -14.17
C ALA A 370 22.12 23.23 -15.25
#